data_AF-A0BS86-F1
#
_entry.id   AF-A0BS86-F1
#
_cell.length_a   1.000
_cell.length_b   1.000
_cell.length_c   1.000
_cell.angle_alpha   90.00
_cell.angle_beta   90.00
_cell.angle_gamma   90.00
#
_symmetry.space_group_name_H-M   'P 1'
#
loop_
_entity.id
_entity.type
_entity.pdbx_description
1 polymer ?
#
loop_
_entity_poly.entity_id
_entity_poly.type
_entity_poly.pdbx_seq_one_letter_code
_entity_poly.pdbx_strand_id
1 'polypeptide(L)'
;MLQQEKINLREEKRKKVRHDKFKRKVQFLQLVLCQNQTIKDAAAISKVNFSTAKLVLKNFRQFGYIKNTDKGMFFMFMKDYGEQLELLKQISSIKSEIKQEKIEKREKEFRILSDKIKSIQPAFRKKQFQSEKEINSKLEHCQQELENLKKIQFVLVTSVLQEQIKLMKSSHRCI
;
A
#
# COMPACT_ATOMS: atom_id res chain seq x y z
N MET A 1 19.44 -68.16 -7.23
CA MET A 1 18.06 -67.76 -6.91
C MET A 1 17.91 -66.26 -6.62
N LEU A 2 18.72 -65.65 -5.73
CA LEU A 2 18.62 -64.21 -5.37
C LEU A 2 18.80 -63.19 -6.51
N GLN A 3 19.50 -63.52 -7.60
CA GLN A 3 19.67 -62.60 -8.75
C GLN A 3 18.45 -62.58 -9.68
N GLN A 4 17.76 -63.71 -9.88
CA GLN A 4 16.54 -63.78 -10.69
C GLN A 4 15.36 -63.06 -10.03
N GLU A 5 15.23 -63.14 -8.71
CA GLU A 5 14.20 -62.39 -7.96
C GLU A 5 14.40 -60.87 -8.08
N LYS A 6 15.65 -60.37 -8.03
CA LYS A 6 15.97 -58.94 -8.21
C LYS A 6 15.67 -58.44 -9.63
N ILE A 7 15.81 -59.29 -10.64
CA ILE A 7 15.47 -58.98 -12.03
C ILE A 7 13.95 -58.91 -12.19
N ASN A 8 13.22 -59.91 -11.69
CA ASN A 8 11.76 -59.96 -11.74
C ASN A 8 11.12 -58.75 -11.03
N LEU A 9 11.65 -58.35 -9.86
CA LEU A 9 11.20 -57.16 -9.11
C LEU A 9 11.43 -55.84 -9.88
N ARG A 10 12.49 -55.72 -10.69
CA ARG A 10 12.73 -54.55 -11.54
C ARG A 10 11.76 -54.49 -12.73
N GLU A 11 11.45 -55.63 -13.33
CA GLU A 11 10.50 -55.71 -14.42
C GLU A 11 9.08 -55.37 -13.98
N GLU A 12 8.65 -55.86 -12.81
CA GLU A 12 7.35 -55.50 -12.24
C GLU A 12 7.24 -54.01 -11.93
N LYS A 13 8.29 -53.40 -11.38
CA LYS A 13 8.33 -51.94 -11.17
C LYS A 13 8.23 -51.17 -12.49
N ARG A 14 8.91 -51.64 -13.54
CA ARG A 14 8.81 -51.02 -14.89
C ARG A 14 7.42 -51.17 -15.49
N LYS A 15 6.77 -52.33 -15.31
CA LYS A 15 5.37 -52.56 -15.74
C LYS A 15 4.41 -51.63 -14.99
N LYS A 16 4.52 -51.53 -13.66
CA LYS A 16 3.71 -50.60 -12.84
C LYS A 16 3.85 -49.15 -13.30
N VAL A 17 5.07 -48.66 -13.52
CA VAL A 17 5.31 -47.30 -14.01
C VAL A 17 4.72 -47.05 -15.40
N ARG A 18 4.76 -48.04 -16.31
CA ARG A 18 4.11 -47.92 -17.63
C ARG A 18 2.59 -47.84 -17.51
N HIS A 19 1.99 -48.69 -16.68
CA HIS A 19 0.55 -48.66 -16.42
C HIS A 19 0.10 -47.33 -15.81
N ASP A 20 0.84 -46.79 -14.84
CA ASP A 20 0.51 -45.49 -14.24
C ASP A 20 0.58 -44.36 -15.26
N LYS A 21 1.59 -44.36 -16.14
CA LYS A 21 1.70 -43.37 -17.22
C LYS A 21 0.55 -43.49 -18.21
N PHE A 22 0.11 -44.70 -18.53
CA PHE A 22 -1.04 -44.94 -19.40
C PHE A 22 -2.33 -44.45 -18.73
N LYS A 23 -2.56 -44.80 -17.46
CA LYS A 23 -3.73 -44.36 -16.68
C LYS A 23 -3.85 -42.84 -16.64
N ARG A 24 -2.74 -42.12 -16.41
CA ARG A 24 -2.72 -40.65 -16.43
C ARG A 24 -3.09 -40.07 -17.81
N LYS A 25 -2.63 -40.68 -18.91
CA LYS A 25 -3.00 -40.26 -20.27
C LYS A 25 -4.47 -40.50 -20.58
N VAL A 26 -5.05 -41.61 -20.11
CA VAL A 26 -6.48 -41.89 -20.24
C VAL A 26 -7.30 -40.89 -19.44
N GLN A 27 -6.93 -40.63 -18.18
CA GLN A 27 -7.58 -39.63 -17.35
C GLN A 27 -7.51 -38.24 -17.99
N PHE A 28 -6.34 -37.85 -18.52
CA PHE A 28 -6.18 -36.61 -19.28
C PHE A 28 -7.17 -36.50 -20.46
N LEU A 29 -7.29 -37.56 -21.28
CA LEU A 29 -8.21 -37.58 -22.41
C LEU A 29 -9.67 -37.48 -21.96
N GLN A 30 -10.04 -38.14 -20.87
CA GLN A 30 -11.39 -38.05 -20.30
C GLN A 30 -11.72 -36.61 -19.87
N LEU A 31 -10.79 -35.93 -19.20
CA LEU A 31 -10.99 -34.52 -18.77
C LEU A 31 -11.16 -33.59 -19.97
N VAL A 32 -10.37 -33.76 -21.03
CA VAL A 32 -10.41 -32.89 -22.21
C VAL A 32 -11.61 -33.21 -23.11
N LEU A 33 -11.89 -34.48 -23.39
CA LEU A 33 -12.88 -34.89 -24.40
C LEU A 33 -14.28 -35.09 -23.83
N CYS A 34 -14.41 -35.49 -22.57
CA CYS A 34 -15.71 -35.80 -21.96
C CYS A 34 -16.18 -34.72 -20.99
N GLN A 35 -15.26 -33.96 -20.39
CA GLN A 35 -15.57 -32.95 -19.37
C GLN A 35 -15.26 -31.52 -19.80
N ASN A 36 -14.88 -31.32 -21.06
CA ASN A 36 -14.59 -30.02 -21.67
C ASN A 36 -13.59 -29.15 -20.89
N GLN A 37 -12.68 -29.76 -20.13
CA GLN A 37 -11.64 -29.01 -19.43
C GLN A 37 -10.59 -28.50 -20.41
N THR A 38 -9.97 -27.36 -20.08
CA THR A 38 -8.86 -26.84 -20.88
C THR A 38 -7.68 -27.82 -20.87
N ILE A 39 -6.90 -27.85 -21.96
CA ILE A 39 -5.73 -28.73 -22.08
C ILE A 39 -4.74 -28.48 -20.93
N LYS A 40 -4.60 -27.22 -20.48
CA LYS A 40 -3.70 -26.85 -19.38
C LYS A 40 -4.19 -27.43 -18.05
N ASP A 41 -5.47 -27.26 -17.73
CA ASP A 41 -6.03 -27.70 -16.45
C ASP A 41 -6.10 -29.22 -16.38
N ALA A 42 -6.52 -29.88 -17.45
CA ALA A 42 -6.55 -31.33 -17.55
C ALA A 42 -5.14 -31.95 -17.41
N ALA A 43 -4.11 -31.31 -17.97
CA ALA A 43 -2.72 -31.75 -17.85
C ALA A 43 -2.20 -31.63 -16.41
N ALA A 44 -2.55 -30.55 -15.71
CA ALA A 44 -2.19 -30.36 -14.31
C ALA A 44 -2.86 -31.41 -13.40
N ILE A 45 -4.17 -31.65 -13.56
CA ILE A 45 -4.95 -32.60 -12.75
C ILE A 45 -4.46 -34.04 -12.96
N SER A 46 -4.21 -34.43 -14.22
CA SER A 46 -3.73 -35.77 -14.57
C SER A 46 -2.23 -35.98 -14.34
N LYS A 47 -1.50 -34.96 -13.91
CA LYS A 47 -0.04 -34.96 -13.72
C LYS A 47 0.70 -35.42 -14.99
N VAL A 48 0.28 -34.89 -16.14
CA VAL A 48 0.88 -35.11 -17.46
C VAL A 48 1.54 -33.81 -17.92
N ASN A 49 2.80 -33.87 -18.35
CA ASN A 49 3.48 -32.70 -18.89
C ASN A 49 2.76 -32.16 -20.13
N PHE A 50 2.73 -30.84 -20.28
CA PHE A 50 2.00 -30.17 -21.36
C PHE A 50 2.47 -30.58 -22.78
N SER A 51 3.77 -30.82 -22.96
CA SER A 51 4.32 -31.34 -24.22
C SER A 51 3.78 -32.74 -24.55
N THR A 52 3.70 -33.62 -23.56
CA THR A 52 3.11 -34.96 -23.68
C THR A 52 1.61 -34.89 -23.94
N ALA A 53 0.89 -33.99 -23.26
CA ALA A 53 -0.54 -33.76 -23.49
C ALA A 53 -0.83 -33.35 -24.94
N LYS A 54 -0.05 -32.40 -25.48
CA LYS A 54 -0.12 -32.01 -26.90
C LYS A 54 0.15 -33.17 -27.85
N LEU A 55 1.17 -33.99 -27.57
CA LEU A 55 1.50 -35.15 -28.39
C LEU A 55 0.39 -36.21 -28.37
N VAL A 56 -0.20 -36.48 -27.20
CA VAL A 56 -1.33 -37.40 -27.07
C VAL A 56 -2.52 -36.93 -27.90
N LEU A 57 -2.92 -35.66 -27.80
CA LEU A 57 -4.00 -35.12 -28.62
C LEU A 57 -3.67 -35.14 -30.11
N LYS A 58 -2.42 -34.85 -30.49
CA LYS A 58 -1.95 -34.93 -31.88
C LYS A 58 -2.11 -36.35 -32.44
N ASN A 59 -1.72 -37.37 -31.67
CA ASN A 59 -1.84 -38.76 -32.08
C ASN A 59 -3.32 -39.15 -32.23
N PHE A 60 -4.18 -38.78 -31.29
CA PHE A 60 -5.62 -39.08 -31.39
C PHE A 60 -6.31 -38.37 -32.57
N ARG A 61 -5.84 -37.17 -32.95
CA ARG A 61 -6.25 -36.50 -34.19
C ARG A 61 -5.75 -37.23 -35.44
N GLN A 62 -4.49 -37.64 -35.45
CA GLN A 62 -3.89 -38.38 -36.57
C GLN A 62 -4.57 -39.72 -36.80
N PHE A 63 -4.99 -40.41 -35.74
CA PHE A 63 -5.76 -41.65 -35.83
C PHE A 63 -7.26 -41.43 -36.10
N GLY A 64 -7.71 -40.18 -36.25
CA GLY A 64 -9.09 -39.85 -36.62
C GLY A 64 -10.11 -39.92 -35.48
N TYR A 65 -9.69 -40.20 -34.24
CA TYR A 65 -10.59 -40.24 -33.07
C TYR A 65 -11.08 -38.85 -32.63
N ILE A 66 -10.29 -37.81 -32.93
CA ILE A 66 -10.67 -36.42 -32.72
C ILE A 66 -10.72 -35.78 -34.10
N LYS A 67 -11.91 -35.36 -34.56
CA LYS A 67 -12.03 -34.56 -35.78
C LYS A 67 -11.12 -33.34 -35.63
N ASN A 68 -10.26 -33.09 -36.60
CA ASN A 68 -9.68 -31.77 -36.73
C ASN A 68 -10.88 -30.84 -36.88
N THR A 69 -11.10 -29.95 -35.91
CA THR A 69 -11.99 -28.83 -36.17
C THR A 69 -11.40 -28.13 -37.38
N ASP A 70 -12.09 -28.29 -38.51
CA ASP A 70 -11.64 -27.76 -39.78
C ASP A 70 -11.29 -26.28 -39.59
N LYS A 71 -10.30 -25.83 -40.35
CA LYS A 71 -9.78 -24.46 -40.30
C LYS A 71 -10.88 -23.39 -40.25
N GLY A 72 -12.09 -23.65 -40.79
CA GLY A 72 -13.26 -22.79 -40.69
C GLY A 72 -13.82 -22.55 -39.27
N MET A 73 -13.86 -23.55 -38.38
CA MET A 73 -14.38 -23.36 -37.02
C MET A 73 -13.33 -22.68 -36.13
N PHE A 74 -12.04 -22.93 -36.37
CA PHE A 74 -10.94 -22.21 -35.72
C PHE A 74 -10.93 -20.72 -36.10
N PHE A 75 -11.27 -20.38 -37.35
CA PHE A 75 -11.45 -18.98 -37.77
C PHE A 75 -12.66 -18.31 -37.10
N MET A 76 -13.77 -19.02 -36.92
CA MET A 76 -14.95 -18.47 -36.25
C MET A 76 -14.68 -18.18 -34.76
N PHE A 77 -14.06 -19.13 -34.04
CA PHE A 77 -13.63 -18.89 -32.66
C PHE A 77 -12.54 -17.80 -32.56
N MET A 78 -11.54 -17.78 -33.45
CA MET A 78 -10.52 -16.71 -33.46
C MET A 78 -11.10 -15.33 -33.73
N LYS A 79 -12.17 -15.24 -34.54
CA LYS A 79 -12.85 -13.97 -34.80
C LYS A 79 -13.55 -13.46 -33.55
N ASP A 80 -14.37 -14.31 -32.90
CA ASP A 80 -15.06 -13.94 -31.65
C ASP A 80 -14.06 -13.66 -30.51
N TYR A 81 -12.99 -14.45 -30.38
CA TYR A 81 -11.92 -14.19 -29.41
C TYR A 81 -11.13 -12.92 -29.74
N GLY A 82 -10.89 -12.62 -31.03
CA GLY A 82 -10.20 -11.42 -31.47
C GLY A 82 -11.00 -10.16 -31.13
N GLU A 83 -12.30 -10.17 -31.42
CA GLU A 83 -13.23 -9.09 -31.09
C GLU A 83 -13.36 -8.92 -29.56
N GLN A 84 -13.44 -10.00 -28.79
CA GLN A 84 -13.42 -9.94 -27.32
C GLN A 84 -12.11 -9.36 -26.77
N LEU A 85 -10.97 -9.68 -27.39
CA LEU A 85 -9.66 -9.22 -26.95
C LEU A 85 -9.42 -7.74 -27.32
N GLU A 86 -9.95 -7.28 -28.46
CA GLU A 86 -10.06 -5.86 -28.81
C GLU A 86 -10.92 -5.09 -27.81
N LEU A 87 -12.12 -5.59 -27.48
CA LEU A 87 -12.99 -4.98 -26.46
C LEU A 87 -12.30 -4.88 -25.10
N LEU A 88 -11.59 -5.92 -24.68
CA LEU A 88 -10.82 -5.89 -23.43
C LEU A 88 -9.69 -4.84 -23.45
N LYS A 89 -9.01 -4.67 -24.60
CA LYS A 89 -8.01 -3.60 -24.77
C LYS A 89 -8.64 -2.22 -24.68
N GLN A 90 -9.78 -2.01 -25.34
CA GLN A 90 -10.52 -0.74 -25.29
C GLN A 90 -11.00 -0.42 -23.86
N ILE A 91 -11.57 -1.41 -23.16
CA ILE A 91 -11.97 -1.27 -21.75
C ILE A 91 -10.76 -0.89 -20.88
N SER A 92 -9.59 -1.51 -21.11
CA SER A 92 -8.37 -1.16 -20.38
C SER A 92 -7.91 0.27 -20.66
N SER A 93 -8.02 0.76 -21.91
CA SER A 93 -7.69 2.14 -22.26
C SER A 93 -8.62 3.13 -21.55
N ILE A 94 -9.93 2.92 -21.67
CA ILE A 94 -10.96 3.73 -21.00
C ILE A 94 -10.73 3.76 -19.48
N LYS A 95 -10.43 2.61 -18.87
CA LYS A 95 -10.14 2.53 -17.43
C LYS A 95 -8.90 3.35 -17.05
N SER A 96 -7.87 3.37 -17.88
CA SER A 96 -6.67 4.18 -17.67
C SER A 96 -6.98 5.67 -17.77
N GLU A 97 -7.73 6.07 -18.80
CA GLU A 97 -8.17 7.46 -19.02
C GLU A 97 -9.01 7.97 -17.84
N ILE A 98 -10.01 7.20 -17.40
CA ILE A 98 -10.82 7.54 -16.21
C ILE A 98 -9.96 7.69 -14.95
N LYS A 99 -8.95 6.82 -14.78
CA LYS A 99 -8.04 6.90 -13.64
C LYS A 99 -7.21 8.18 -13.69
N GLN A 100 -6.73 8.56 -14.87
CA GLN A 100 -5.95 9.77 -15.09
C GLN A 100 -6.79 11.03 -14.85
N GLU A 101 -8.00 11.12 -15.40
CA GLU A 101 -8.91 12.26 -15.15
C GLU A 101 -9.25 12.43 -13.66
N LYS A 102 -9.45 11.32 -12.93
CA LYS A 102 -9.69 11.36 -11.48
C LYS A 102 -8.47 11.86 -10.69
N ILE A 103 -7.26 11.59 -11.17
CA ILE A 103 -6.03 12.11 -10.57
C ILE A 103 -5.93 13.60 -10.84
N GLU A 104 -6.12 14.04 -12.09
CA GLU A 104 -6.07 15.45 -12.47
C GLU A 104 -7.11 16.31 -11.74
N LYS A 105 -8.34 15.81 -11.56
CA LYS A 105 -9.37 16.50 -10.76
C LYS A 105 -8.93 16.68 -9.30
N ARG A 106 -8.40 15.63 -8.68
CA ARG A 106 -7.90 15.71 -7.29
C ARG A 106 -6.70 16.64 -7.16
N GLU A 107 -5.80 16.66 -8.14
CA GLU A 107 -4.68 17.60 -8.14
C GLU A 107 -5.14 19.06 -8.25
N LYS A 108 -6.15 19.35 -9.07
CA LYS A 108 -6.74 20.70 -9.16
C LYS A 108 -7.39 21.12 -7.84
N GLU A 109 -8.18 20.24 -7.21
CA GLU A 109 -8.78 20.50 -5.90
C GLU A 109 -7.72 20.72 -4.82
N PHE A 110 -6.65 19.92 -4.82
CA PHE A 110 -5.54 20.06 -3.88
C PHE A 110 -4.81 21.40 -4.05
N ARG A 111 -4.58 21.85 -5.29
CA ARG A 111 -3.98 23.18 -5.56
C ARG A 111 -4.85 24.30 -4.99
N ILE A 112 -6.16 24.28 -5.27
CA ILE A 112 -7.10 25.29 -4.75
C ILE A 112 -7.08 25.31 -3.21
N LEU A 113 -7.08 24.14 -2.57
CA LEU A 113 -7.03 24.05 -1.12
C LEU A 113 -5.69 24.56 -0.57
N SER A 114 -4.57 24.20 -1.21
CA SER A 114 -3.23 24.67 -0.85
C SER A 114 -3.14 26.20 -0.92
N ASP A 115 -3.69 26.81 -1.96
CA ASP A 115 -3.69 28.27 -2.14
C ASP A 115 -4.56 28.96 -1.09
N LYS A 116 -5.72 28.38 -0.73
CA LYS A 116 -6.55 28.86 0.39
C LYS A 116 -5.81 28.78 1.74
N ILE A 117 -5.06 27.71 2.00
CA ILE A 117 -4.28 27.59 3.23
C ILE A 117 -3.17 28.65 3.27
N LYS A 118 -2.48 28.87 2.15
CA LYS A 118 -1.43 29.88 2.03
C LYS A 118 -1.94 31.31 2.20
N SER A 119 -3.16 31.62 1.76
CA SER A 119 -3.74 32.95 1.98
C SER A 119 -4.17 33.19 3.43
N ILE A 120 -4.54 32.13 4.16
CA ILE A 120 -4.95 32.19 5.56
C ILE A 120 -3.74 32.31 6.52
N GLN A 121 -2.66 31.56 6.29
CA GLN A 121 -1.47 31.55 7.15
C GLN A 121 -0.89 32.93 7.54
N PRO A 122 -0.69 33.88 6.61
CA PRO A 122 -0.12 35.19 6.95
C PRO A 122 -1.07 36.05 7.79
N ALA A 123 -2.39 35.87 7.67
CA ALA A 123 -3.37 36.58 8.49
C ALA A 123 -3.32 36.15 9.97
N PHE A 124 -3.09 34.86 10.22
CA PHE A 124 -2.90 34.34 11.58
C PHE A 124 -1.56 34.78 12.18
N ARG A 125 -0.46 34.73 11.41
CA ARG A 125 0.86 35.18 11.89
C ARG A 125 0.89 36.67 12.27
N LYS A 126 0.26 37.54 11.48
CA LYS A 126 0.21 38.99 11.78
C LYS A 126 -0.54 39.30 13.08
N LYS A 127 -1.68 38.64 13.32
CA LYS A 127 -2.46 38.85 14.55
C LYS A 127 -1.69 38.38 15.79
N GLN A 128 -1.01 37.24 15.70
CA GLN A 128 -0.20 36.69 16.80
C GLN A 128 0.97 37.62 17.16
N PHE A 129 1.69 38.15 16.16
CA PHE A 129 2.77 39.12 16.37
C PHE A 129 2.28 40.43 17.03
N GLN A 130 1.10 40.92 16.65
CA GLN A 130 0.54 42.13 17.26
C GLN A 130 0.16 41.91 18.73
N SER A 131 -0.51 40.79 19.05
CA SER A 131 -0.84 40.45 20.44
C SER A 131 0.39 40.26 21.32
N GLU A 132 1.43 39.62 20.79
CA GLU A 132 2.66 39.35 21.54
C GLU A 132 3.44 40.64 21.83
N LYS A 133 3.45 41.58 20.88
CA LYS A 133 4.06 42.91 21.06
C LYS A 133 3.32 43.74 22.11
N GLU A 134 2.00 43.67 22.14
CA GLU A 134 1.17 44.39 23.12
C GLU A 134 1.31 43.81 24.54
N ILE A 135 1.39 42.49 24.66
CA ILE A 135 1.65 41.81 25.94
C ILE A 135 3.04 42.18 26.47
N ASN A 136 4.08 42.11 25.63
CA ASN A 136 5.44 42.44 26.06
C ASN A 136 5.56 43.90 26.54
N SER A 137 4.92 44.84 25.85
CA SER A 137 4.91 46.26 26.28
C SER A 137 4.22 46.44 27.65
N LYS A 138 3.11 45.76 27.91
CA LYS A 138 2.45 45.78 29.23
C LYS A 138 3.33 45.16 30.32
N LEU A 139 4.06 44.10 29.98
CA LEU A 139 4.93 43.39 30.89
C LEU A 139 6.15 44.24 31.29
N GLU A 140 6.75 44.96 30.34
CA GLU A 140 7.82 45.95 30.59
C GLU A 140 7.34 47.07 31.53
N HIS A 141 6.13 47.60 31.31
CA HIS A 141 5.55 48.62 32.17
C HIS A 141 5.36 48.11 33.61
N CYS A 142 4.77 46.93 33.79
CA CYS A 142 4.62 46.33 35.12
C CYS A 142 5.96 46.05 35.80
N GLN A 143 7.00 45.65 35.05
CA GLN A 143 8.34 45.45 35.61
C GLN A 143 8.94 46.76 36.13
N GLN A 144 8.79 47.87 35.40
CA GLN A 144 9.25 49.19 35.85
C GLN A 144 8.50 49.66 37.11
N GLU A 145 7.18 49.49 37.17
CA GLU A 145 6.41 49.82 38.37
C GLU A 145 6.88 49.01 39.57
N LEU A 146 7.15 47.72 39.38
CA LEU A 146 7.63 46.83 40.44
C LEU A 146 9.03 47.22 40.93
N GLU A 147 9.94 47.65 40.05
CA GLU A 147 11.23 48.21 40.46
C GLU A 147 11.08 49.50 41.25
N ASN A 148 10.19 50.39 40.82
CA ASN A 148 9.93 51.66 41.52
C ASN A 148 9.37 51.40 42.93
N LEU A 149 8.43 50.47 43.07
CA LEU A 149 7.89 50.07 44.37
C LEU A 149 8.97 49.47 45.27
N LYS A 150 9.87 48.63 44.74
CA LYS A 150 11.00 48.10 45.51
C LYS A 150 11.94 49.20 46.00
N LYS A 151 12.24 50.20 45.17
CA LYS A 151 13.06 51.37 45.55
C LYS A 151 12.39 52.17 46.67
N ILE A 152 11.09 52.46 46.53
CA ILE A 152 10.30 53.17 47.55
C ILE A 152 10.32 52.39 48.87
N GLN A 153 10.07 51.08 48.82
CA GLN A 153 10.09 50.22 50.01
C GLN A 153 11.46 50.24 50.70
N PHE A 154 12.54 50.12 49.92
CA PHE A 154 13.91 50.17 50.45
C PHE A 154 14.21 51.49 51.16
N VAL A 155 13.84 52.62 50.57
CA VAL A 155 14.01 53.95 51.18
C VAL A 155 13.23 54.05 52.49
N LEU A 156 11.97 53.62 52.50
CA LEU A 156 11.12 53.60 53.70
C LEU A 156 11.74 52.77 54.83
N VAL A 157 12.13 51.53 54.55
CA VAL A 157 12.77 50.65 55.54
C VAL A 157 14.04 51.29 56.08
N THR A 158 14.87 51.87 55.21
CA THR A 158 16.11 52.55 55.61
C THR A 158 15.82 53.73 56.52
N SER A 159 14.83 54.57 56.21
CA SER A 159 14.45 55.71 57.05
C SER A 159 13.94 55.29 58.42
N VAL A 160 13.12 54.22 58.48
CA VAL A 160 12.58 53.70 59.74
C VAL A 160 13.72 53.16 60.61
N LEU A 161 14.63 52.38 60.03
CA LEU A 161 15.80 51.86 60.76
C LEU A 161 16.70 52.99 61.27
N GLN A 162 16.93 54.03 60.47
CA GLN A 162 17.72 55.18 60.90
C GLN A 162 17.08 55.92 62.08
N GLU A 163 15.77 56.15 62.04
CA GLU A 163 15.04 56.77 63.15
C GLU A 163 15.05 55.89 64.40
N GLN A 164 14.88 54.56 64.27
CA GLN A 164 15.01 53.64 65.39
C GLN A 164 16.40 53.70 66.03
N ILE A 165 17.47 53.72 65.23
CA ILE A 165 18.85 53.86 65.72
C ILE A 165 19.04 55.19 66.46
N LYS A 166 18.48 56.30 65.95
CA LYS A 166 18.54 57.61 66.63
C LYS A 166 17.86 57.55 67.99
N LEU A 167 16.64 57.01 68.05
CA LEU A 167 15.85 56.88 69.28
C LEU A 167 16.56 56.01 70.34
N MET A 168 17.18 54.91 69.92
CA MET A 168 17.97 54.07 70.81
C MET A 168 19.18 54.82 71.39
N LYS A 169 19.90 55.58 70.56
CA LYS A 169 21.07 56.37 70.98
C LYS A 169 20.71 57.54 71.89
N SER A 170 19.54 58.15 71.72
CA SER A 170 19.05 59.22 72.62
C SER A 170 18.55 58.69 73.96
N SER A 171 17.93 57.50 73.97
CA SER A 171 17.47 56.84 75.21
C SER A 171 18.63 56.42 76.13
N HIS A 172 19.79 56.07 75.55
CA HIS A 172 21.01 55.72 76.31
C HIS A 172 21.76 56.92 76.91
N ARG A 173 21.35 58.17 76.65
CA ARG A 173 21.97 59.39 77.22
C ARG A 173 21.22 59.98 78.42
N CYS A 174 20.16 59.33 78.89
CA CYS A 174 19.34 59.80 80.03
C CYS A 174 19.42 58.88 81.27
N ILE A 175 20.58 58.26 81.52
CA ILE A 175 20.91 57.65 82.82
C ILE A 175 22.02 58.48 83.46
#